data_AF-A0A1D6HP95-F1
#
_entry.id   AF-A0A1D6HP95-F1
#
_cell.length_a   1.000
_cell.length_b   1.000
_cell.length_c   1.000
_cell.angle_alpha   90.00
_cell.angle_beta   90.00
_cell.angle_gamma   90.00
#
_symmetry.space_group_name_H-M   'P 1'
#
loop_
_entity.id
_entity.type
_entity.pdbx_description
1 polymer ?
#
loop_
_entity_poly.entity_id
_entity_poly.type
_entity_poly.pdbx_seq_one_letter_code
_entity_poly.pdbx_strand_id
1 'polypeptide(L)'
;MATCSRPLFVSDSAASASPSRASFRRLRTVAVVSIWEPLPHPPLRAAACRFARTKQCSRRSTECLASGPSVSRLTRPIRRMLSRYSSLMVTLHGNLSRCYKAMSALRPDGVSRHFMSAGGFERVVLGVVLVMSISGASYTAPSSSALTEENLLFLEAWRAVDRAYYDKSFNGQSWFRYRENALRNEPMNTREETYAAIKKMLSTLDDPFTRFLEPEKLKSLRSGTQGALTGVGLSIGYPMAINGSPSGVAVMTATPGGPAEKAGILPGDTILAIDNRSTEDMDIYDAAERLQGPEGSSVDLSIRSGTNTRHVVLKRQTVNLNPVRSRMCEIPGSKDSSKIGYIKLTTFNQNAAESVKEAIKTLRDNNVKSFVLDLRNNSGGLFPEGIQIAKIWMDKGVIVYICDSQGVRDIYEADGADTIAASEPLVVLVNKGTASASEILAGALKDNKRAVVYGEPTYGKGKIQSVFGLSDGSGLAVTVARYETPAHTDIDKVGVIPDRPLPASFPTDEDAFCSCLRDSTAACNLNAAQLFAKS
;
A
#
# COMPACT_ATOMS: atom_id res chain seq x y z
N MET A 1 5.12 -19.25 27.01
CA MET A 1 4.80 -17.82 27.14
C MET A 1 3.53 -17.56 26.36
N ALA A 2 2.60 -16.80 26.95
CA ALA A 2 1.14 -16.95 26.89
C ALA A 2 0.43 -16.88 25.52
N THR A 3 -0.52 -17.81 25.36
CA THR A 3 -1.69 -17.81 24.48
C THR A 3 -2.72 -16.75 24.89
N CYS A 4 -3.45 -16.16 23.93
CA CYS A 4 -4.80 -15.63 24.18
C CYS A 4 -5.62 -15.54 22.88
N SER A 5 -6.61 -16.42 22.77
CA SER A 5 -7.68 -16.42 21.77
C SER A 5 -8.92 -15.74 22.37
N ARG A 6 -9.68 -14.94 21.60
CA ARG A 6 -11.14 -14.76 21.75
C ARG A 6 -11.75 -13.86 20.66
N PRO A 7 -12.81 -14.29 19.97
CA PRO A 7 -13.74 -13.41 19.27
C PRO A 7 -14.98 -13.12 20.17
N LEU A 8 -15.52 -11.90 20.07
CA LEU A 8 -16.76 -11.48 20.71
C LEU A 8 -17.89 -11.46 19.67
N PHE A 9 -18.85 -12.37 19.82
CA PHE A 9 -20.23 -12.20 19.34
C PHE A 9 -21.13 -12.26 20.58
N VAL A 10 -22.07 -11.31 20.68
CA VAL A 10 -23.20 -11.33 21.61
C VAL A 10 -24.44 -11.63 20.77
N SER A 11 -25.18 -12.66 21.14
CA SER A 11 -26.53 -12.95 20.63
C SER A 11 -27.41 -13.30 21.83
N ASP A 12 -28.54 -12.62 21.97
CA ASP A 12 -29.59 -12.99 22.91
C ASP A 12 -30.76 -13.69 22.20
N SER A 13 -31.11 -14.84 22.78
CA SER A 13 -32.45 -15.42 22.96
C SER A 13 -33.37 -15.74 21.76
N ALA A 14 -33.56 -17.04 21.47
CA ALA A 14 -34.71 -17.86 21.91
C ALA A 14 -35.25 -18.88 20.87
N ALA A 15 -35.50 -20.11 21.37
CA ALA A 15 -36.47 -21.13 20.94
C ALA A 15 -36.21 -22.05 19.71
N SER A 16 -35.70 -23.25 20.05
CA SER A 16 -36.17 -24.61 19.66
C SER A 16 -36.75 -24.91 18.26
N ALA A 17 -36.04 -25.73 17.46
CA ALA A 17 -36.49 -27.03 16.93
C ALA A 17 -35.43 -27.60 15.95
N SER A 18 -35.25 -28.91 15.97
CA SER A 18 -34.14 -29.72 15.41
C SER A 18 -34.39 -30.23 13.96
N PRO A 19 -33.54 -31.08 13.34
CA PRO A 19 -32.53 -30.66 12.35
C PRO A 19 -32.64 -31.38 10.99
N SER A 20 -32.23 -30.75 9.87
CA SER A 20 -31.61 -31.42 8.70
C SER A 20 -31.24 -30.42 7.60
N ARG A 21 -30.25 -30.81 6.78
CA ARG A 21 -29.74 -30.23 5.52
C ARG A 21 -28.58 -29.23 5.61
N ALA A 22 -27.48 -29.70 5.01
CA ALA A 22 -26.31 -28.97 4.57
C ALA A 22 -26.67 -27.70 3.81
N SER A 23 -25.99 -26.58 4.11
CA SER A 23 -25.90 -25.45 3.20
C SER A 23 -24.49 -24.89 3.19
N PHE A 24 -23.90 -24.91 1.99
CA PHE A 24 -22.67 -24.25 1.58
C PHE A 24 -22.51 -22.84 2.17
N ARG A 25 -21.39 -22.60 2.89
CA ARG A 25 -20.89 -21.24 3.10
C ARG A 25 -20.22 -20.77 1.81
N ARG A 26 -20.88 -19.86 1.09
CA ARG A 26 -20.33 -19.14 -0.06
C ARG A 26 -19.22 -18.19 0.41
N LEU A 27 -17.98 -18.47 0.02
CA LEU A 27 -16.89 -17.48 0.05
C LEU A 27 -16.99 -16.62 -1.22
N ARG A 28 -16.95 -15.30 -1.05
CA ARG A 28 -17.13 -14.28 -2.08
C ARG A 28 -15.93 -13.33 -2.02
N THR A 29 -15.15 -13.24 -3.09
CA THR A 29 -14.12 -12.20 -3.25
C THR A 29 -13.84 -11.99 -4.74
N VAL A 30 -13.80 -10.73 -5.22
CA VAL A 30 -12.71 -10.07 -5.99
C VAL A 30 -13.18 -8.80 -6.73
N ALA A 31 -12.61 -7.66 -6.34
CA ALA A 31 -11.75 -6.81 -7.17
C ALA A 31 -10.79 -6.14 -6.16
N VAL A 32 -9.52 -6.56 -6.15
CA VAL A 32 -8.57 -6.18 -5.11
C VAL A 32 -7.67 -5.08 -5.67
N VAL A 33 -7.88 -3.84 -5.25
CA VAL A 33 -6.72 -2.97 -5.03
C VAL A 33 -6.03 -3.57 -3.82
N SER A 34 -4.86 -4.18 -4.00
CA SER A 34 -4.12 -4.80 -2.91
C SER A 34 -3.67 -3.70 -1.97
N ILE A 35 -4.48 -3.46 -0.95
CA ILE A 35 -4.23 -2.47 0.10
C ILE A 35 -3.68 -3.24 1.28
N TRP A 36 -2.44 -2.94 1.65
CA TRP A 36 -1.89 -3.33 2.93
C TRP A 36 -2.46 -2.40 4.01
N GLU A 37 -3.04 -2.96 5.07
CA GLU A 37 -3.27 -2.22 6.33
C GLU A 37 -2.14 -2.58 7.29
N PRO A 38 -1.21 -1.67 7.62
CA PRO A 38 -0.21 -1.93 8.64
C PRO A 38 -0.90 -1.97 10.01
N LEU A 39 -0.82 -3.11 10.70
CA LEU A 39 -1.12 -3.17 12.13
C LEU A 39 -0.14 -2.24 12.87
N PRO A 40 -0.60 -1.47 13.89
CA PRO A 40 0.29 -0.60 14.64
C PRO A 40 1.28 -1.43 15.46
N HIS A 41 2.53 -1.54 15.00
CA HIS A 41 3.62 -2.06 15.83
C HIS A 41 4.07 -0.97 16.81
N PRO A 42 4.14 -1.24 18.12
CA PRO A 42 4.81 -0.33 19.05
C PRO A 42 6.31 -0.29 18.73
N PRO A 43 7.01 0.84 18.99
CA PRO A 43 8.43 0.93 18.73
C PRO A 43 9.18 -0.09 19.59
N LEU A 44 9.77 -1.11 18.96
CA LEU A 44 10.71 -2.02 19.60
C LEU A 44 11.96 -1.20 19.98
N ARG A 45 12.12 -0.94 21.27
CA ARG A 45 13.38 -0.50 21.86
C ARG A 45 14.44 -1.56 21.58
N ALA A 46 15.45 -1.21 20.80
CA ALA A 46 16.68 -1.98 20.70
C ALA A 46 17.36 -2.02 22.08
N ALA A 47 17.18 -3.13 22.80
CA ALA A 47 18.02 -3.47 23.93
C ALA A 47 19.23 -4.24 23.41
N ALA A 48 20.37 -3.56 23.30
CA ALA A 48 21.65 -4.20 23.09
C ALA A 48 22.00 -5.05 24.33
N CYS A 49 21.89 -6.37 24.21
CA CYS A 49 22.46 -7.31 25.16
C CYS A 49 24.00 -7.28 25.04
N ARG A 50 24.68 -6.69 26.02
CA ARG A 50 26.06 -7.07 26.35
C ARG A 50 26.04 -7.93 27.61
N PHE A 51 26.52 -9.15 27.43
CA PHE A 51 26.87 -10.12 28.47
C PHE A 51 27.90 -9.52 29.44
N ALA A 52 27.57 -9.44 30.73
CA ALA A 52 28.55 -9.51 31.83
C ALA A 52 27.87 -9.79 33.19
N ARG A 53 28.01 -11.04 33.64
CA ARG A 53 28.27 -11.52 35.02
C ARG A 53 27.49 -10.95 36.23
N THR A 54 26.61 -11.81 36.75
CA THR A 54 26.46 -12.25 38.17
C THR A 54 26.45 -11.22 39.31
N LYS A 55 25.28 -11.04 39.98
CA LYS A 55 24.97 -11.46 41.37
C LYS A 55 23.73 -10.71 41.93
N GLN A 56 22.65 -11.47 42.13
CA GLN A 56 21.80 -11.56 43.34
C GLN A 56 21.69 -10.34 44.30
N CYS A 57 20.48 -9.79 44.46
CA CYS A 57 19.77 -9.76 45.76
C CYS A 57 18.34 -9.20 45.66
N SER A 58 17.41 -9.91 46.31
CA SER A 58 16.00 -9.60 46.50
C SER A 58 15.73 -8.68 47.71
N ARG A 59 14.66 -7.88 47.71
CA ARG A 59 13.52 -7.93 48.67
C ARG A 59 12.69 -6.62 48.75
N ARG A 60 11.37 -6.84 48.86
CA ARG A 60 10.35 -6.09 49.66
C ARG A 60 10.03 -4.64 49.22
N SER A 61 8.80 -4.11 49.30
CA SER A 61 7.50 -4.54 49.84
C SER A 61 6.41 -3.51 49.46
N THR A 62 5.17 -3.98 49.31
CA THR A 62 3.84 -3.42 49.69
C THR A 62 3.82 -2.09 50.47
N GLU A 63 2.85 -1.16 50.42
CA GLU A 63 1.39 -1.17 50.17
C GLU A 63 0.86 0.30 50.26
N CYS A 64 -0.45 0.50 49.99
CA CYS A 64 -1.37 1.57 50.47
C CYS A 64 -2.04 2.47 49.41
N LEU A 65 -3.22 2.01 48.97
CA LEU A 65 -4.55 2.66 48.96
C LEU A 65 -4.64 4.18 49.15
N ALA A 66 -5.34 4.89 48.24
CA ALA A 66 -6.64 5.54 48.52
C ALA A 66 -7.15 6.43 47.36
N SER A 67 -8.42 6.20 47.05
CA SER A 67 -9.47 6.95 46.31
C SER A 67 -9.37 8.48 46.08
N GLY A 68 -9.93 8.92 44.92
CA GLY A 68 -10.67 10.19 44.77
C GLY A 68 -10.41 10.98 43.46
N PRO A 69 -11.42 11.26 42.60
CA PRO A 69 -11.23 11.94 41.31
C PRO A 69 -11.50 13.45 41.38
N SER A 70 -10.67 14.31 40.75
CA SER A 70 -11.12 15.65 40.31
C SER A 70 -10.22 16.26 39.22
N VAL A 71 -10.86 16.56 38.08
CA VAL A 71 -10.71 17.76 37.23
C VAL A 71 -9.42 18.60 37.38
N SER A 72 -8.51 18.50 36.40
CA SER A 72 -7.69 19.64 35.93
C SER A 72 -6.75 19.19 34.78
N ARG A 73 -7.20 19.34 33.54
CA ARG A 73 -6.32 19.32 32.36
C ARG A 73 -6.53 20.60 31.57
N LEU A 74 -5.88 21.69 31.97
CA LEU A 74 -5.71 22.94 31.19
C LEU A 74 -4.77 23.94 31.90
N THR A 75 -3.53 23.58 32.24
CA THR A 75 -2.57 24.59 32.80
C THR A 75 -1.06 24.33 32.59
N ARG A 76 -0.62 23.18 32.06
CA ARG A 76 0.83 22.89 31.95
C ARG A 76 1.65 23.78 30.99
N PRO A 77 1.15 24.25 29.83
CA PRO A 77 1.95 25.09 28.94
C PRO A 77 2.07 26.56 29.42
N ILE A 78 1.01 27.13 30.01
CA ILE A 78 1.01 28.53 30.48
C ILE A 78 1.95 28.72 31.69
N ARG A 79 2.03 27.73 32.59
CA ARG A 79 2.92 27.80 33.77
C ARG A 79 4.41 27.78 33.40
N ARG A 80 4.80 27.16 32.28
CA ARG A 80 6.18 27.16 31.77
C ARG A 80 6.56 28.48 31.09
N MET A 81 5.60 29.21 30.54
CA MET A 81 5.84 30.51 29.90
C MET A 81 6.04 31.61 30.95
N LEU A 82 5.20 31.62 32.01
CA LEU A 82 5.32 32.57 33.12
C LEU A 82 6.61 32.39 33.93
N SER A 83 7.12 31.16 34.09
CA SER A 83 8.39 30.93 34.82
C SER A 83 9.63 31.46 34.09
N ARG A 84 9.56 31.68 32.77
CA ARG A 84 10.66 32.29 32.00
C ARG A 84 10.66 33.81 32.12
N TYR A 85 9.49 34.44 32.29
CA TYR A 85 9.38 35.89 32.48
C TYR A 85 9.97 36.37 33.82
N SER A 86 9.76 35.62 34.92
CA SER A 86 10.34 35.97 36.21
C SER A 86 11.87 35.92 36.20
N SER A 87 12.45 34.92 35.51
CA SER A 87 13.89 34.81 35.32
C SER A 87 14.47 35.98 34.52
N LEU A 88 13.75 36.47 33.50
CA LEU A 88 14.20 37.59 32.68
C LEU A 88 14.23 38.90 33.48
N MET A 89 13.20 39.17 34.28
CA MET A 89 13.13 40.37 35.12
C MET A 89 14.23 40.42 36.18
N VAL A 90 14.56 39.30 36.83
CA VAL A 90 15.67 39.22 37.79
C VAL A 90 17.02 39.49 37.11
N THR A 91 17.20 39.02 35.89
CA THR A 91 18.45 39.22 35.13
C THR A 91 18.61 40.67 34.68
N LEU A 92 17.52 41.32 34.27
CA LEU A 92 17.51 42.75 33.93
C LEU A 92 17.81 43.65 35.14
N HIS A 93 17.20 43.36 36.30
CA HIS A 93 17.46 44.11 37.52
C HIS A 93 18.92 43.95 38.00
N GLY A 94 19.48 42.74 37.85
CA GLY A 94 20.89 42.46 38.15
C GLY A 94 21.87 43.22 37.25
N ASN A 95 21.58 43.30 35.95
CA ASN A 95 22.43 44.01 34.99
C ASN A 95 22.35 45.54 35.13
N LEU A 96 21.17 46.10 35.42
CA LEU A 96 21.00 47.53 35.68
C LEU A 96 21.73 48.00 36.95
N SER A 97 21.70 47.19 38.02
CA SER A 97 22.45 47.47 39.25
C SER A 97 23.97 47.45 39.01
N ARG A 98 24.46 46.54 38.14
CA ARG A 98 25.88 46.49 37.74
C ARG A 98 26.28 47.68 36.88
N CYS A 99 25.43 48.13 35.95
CA CYS A 99 25.67 49.34 35.16
C CYS A 99 25.72 50.61 36.04
N TYR A 100 24.81 50.73 37.02
CA TYR A 100 24.84 51.87 37.95
C TYR A 100 26.13 51.89 38.78
N LYS A 101 26.55 50.74 39.32
CA LYS A 101 27.82 50.62 40.05
C LYS A 101 29.04 50.91 39.16
N ALA A 102 29.04 50.46 37.91
CA ALA A 102 30.12 50.71 36.96
C ALA A 102 30.21 52.20 36.56
N MET A 103 29.08 52.87 36.37
CA MET A 103 29.05 54.32 36.09
C MET A 103 29.45 55.16 37.31
N SER A 104 29.15 54.71 38.53
CA SER A 104 29.59 55.40 39.76
C SER A 104 31.09 55.24 40.07
N ALA A 105 31.76 54.26 39.46
CA ALA A 105 33.18 53.96 39.67
C ALA A 105 34.13 54.68 38.69
N LEU A 106 33.58 55.42 37.72
CA LEU A 106 34.35 56.22 36.75
C LEU A 106 34.32 57.70 37.17
N ARG A 107 35.27 58.10 38.02
CA ARG A 107 35.68 59.50 38.17
C ARG A 107 37.20 59.57 38.23
N PRO A 108 37.79 60.38 37.34
CA PRO A 108 38.60 61.47 37.86
C PRO A 108 38.20 62.80 37.23
N ASP A 109 38.18 63.81 38.10
CA ASP A 109 38.56 65.20 37.89
C ASP A 109 37.86 66.02 36.79
N GLY A 110 37.08 66.99 37.29
CA GLY A 110 36.98 68.29 36.64
C GLY A 110 35.67 68.55 35.89
N VAL A 111 35.04 69.66 36.30
CA VAL A 111 34.10 70.47 35.51
C VAL A 111 32.59 70.20 35.71
N SER A 112 31.98 71.24 36.30
CA SER A 112 30.58 71.67 36.32
C SER A 112 29.48 70.75 36.84
N ARG A 113 29.14 71.01 38.10
CA ARG A 113 27.82 70.77 38.70
C ARG A 113 26.74 71.50 37.90
N HIS A 114 25.88 70.78 37.23
CA HIS A 114 24.43 71.03 37.10
C HIS A 114 23.83 69.80 36.39
N PHE A 115 22.57 69.48 36.66
CA PHE A 115 21.79 68.38 36.08
C PHE A 115 21.98 66.97 36.64
N MET A 116 21.27 66.70 37.75
CA MET A 116 20.02 65.90 37.76
C MET A 116 19.71 65.62 39.24
N SER A 117 18.74 66.32 39.82
CA SER A 117 18.23 65.95 41.15
C SER A 117 17.68 64.52 41.10
N ALA A 118 17.56 63.85 42.25
CA ALA A 118 17.01 62.50 42.33
C ALA A 118 15.66 62.35 41.59
N GLY A 119 14.85 63.42 41.52
CA GLY A 119 13.60 63.46 40.75
C GLY A 119 13.77 63.51 39.22
N GLY A 120 14.92 63.94 38.71
CA GLY A 120 15.23 63.89 37.27
C GLY A 120 15.50 62.47 36.78
N PHE A 121 16.19 61.65 37.59
CA PHE A 121 16.49 60.27 37.23
C PHE A 121 15.24 59.39 37.30
N GLU A 122 14.38 59.59 38.31
CA GLU A 122 13.07 58.92 38.38
C GLU A 122 12.21 59.23 37.15
N ARG A 123 12.18 60.47 36.68
CA ARG A 123 11.42 60.86 35.47
C ARG A 123 11.95 60.22 34.19
N VAL A 124 13.27 60.06 34.06
CA VAL A 124 13.87 59.37 32.91
C VAL A 124 13.57 57.86 32.97
N VAL A 125 13.66 57.24 34.15
CA VAL A 125 13.33 55.81 34.31
C VAL A 125 11.84 55.58 34.06
N LEU A 126 10.95 56.42 34.60
CA LEU A 126 9.51 56.37 34.29
C LEU A 126 9.24 56.57 32.80
N GLY A 127 9.93 57.52 32.15
CA GLY A 127 9.82 57.73 30.71
C GLY A 127 10.23 56.51 29.89
N VAL A 128 11.36 55.88 30.23
CA VAL A 128 11.85 54.67 29.55
C VAL A 128 10.93 53.48 29.80
N VAL A 129 10.43 53.30 31.03
CA VAL A 129 9.45 52.24 31.35
C VAL A 129 8.14 52.48 30.61
N LEU A 130 7.67 53.72 30.49
CA LEU A 130 6.44 54.06 29.76
C LEU A 130 6.62 53.85 28.25
N VAL A 131 7.76 54.23 27.67
CA VAL A 131 8.08 53.94 26.26
C VAL A 131 8.20 52.44 26.02
N MET A 132 8.88 51.69 26.90
CA MET A 132 8.94 50.22 26.82
C MET A 132 7.55 49.57 26.98
N SER A 133 6.68 50.15 27.80
CA SER A 133 5.31 49.65 28.02
C SER A 133 4.39 49.97 26.84
N ILE A 134 4.54 51.13 26.21
CA ILE A 134 3.78 51.54 25.02
C ILE A 134 4.30 50.78 23.78
N SER A 135 5.62 50.60 23.66
CA SER A 135 6.20 49.72 22.64
C SER A 135 5.80 48.27 22.87
N GLY A 136 5.79 47.78 24.11
CA GLY A 136 5.32 46.44 24.48
C GLY A 136 3.82 46.22 24.26
N ALA A 137 3.00 47.26 24.40
CA ALA A 137 1.56 47.24 24.10
C ALA A 137 1.27 47.36 22.58
N SER A 138 2.22 47.90 21.80
CA SER A 138 2.13 48.01 20.34
C SER A 138 2.72 46.80 19.61
N TYR A 139 3.55 46.00 20.29
CA TYR A 139 3.81 44.62 19.89
C TYR A 139 2.57 43.77 20.25
N THR A 140 1.54 43.87 19.41
CA THR A 140 0.71 42.68 19.20
C THR A 140 1.70 41.61 18.77
N ALA A 141 1.98 40.64 19.66
CA ALA A 141 2.65 39.42 19.23
C ALA A 141 1.87 38.98 17.98
N PRO A 142 2.52 38.76 16.82
CA PRO A 142 1.79 38.24 15.68
C PRO A 142 1.06 37.04 16.23
N SER A 143 -0.27 37.06 16.18
CA SER A 143 -1.10 35.97 16.69
C SER A 143 -0.41 34.72 16.19
N SER A 144 0.21 33.95 17.09
CA SER A 144 0.78 32.66 16.72
C SER A 144 -0.43 31.91 16.25
N SER A 145 -0.66 31.93 14.94
CA SER A 145 -1.90 31.48 14.34
C SER A 145 -1.99 30.03 14.73
N ALA A 146 -2.88 29.75 15.69
CA ALA A 146 -3.13 28.40 16.11
C ALA A 146 -3.48 27.65 14.83
N LEU A 147 -2.83 26.52 14.58
CA LEU A 147 -3.14 25.71 13.42
C LEU A 147 -4.64 25.44 13.43
N THR A 148 -5.31 25.79 12.34
CA THR A 148 -6.73 25.49 12.13
C THR A 148 -6.92 23.98 12.01
N GLU A 149 -8.16 23.51 12.14
CA GLU A 149 -8.49 22.09 11.89
C GLU A 149 -8.06 21.66 10.47
N GLU A 150 -8.26 22.56 9.50
CA GLU A 150 -7.82 22.39 8.12
C GLU A 150 -6.30 22.24 7.97
N ASN A 151 -5.52 23.08 8.67
CA ASN A 151 -4.07 22.96 8.71
C ASN A 151 -3.62 21.65 9.38
N LEU A 152 -4.34 21.18 10.41
CA LEU A 152 -4.04 19.92 11.09
C LEU A 152 -4.31 18.71 10.19
N LEU A 153 -5.40 18.74 9.41
CA LEU A 153 -5.72 17.70 8.43
C LEU A 153 -4.68 17.63 7.31
N PHE A 154 -4.28 18.78 6.75
CA PHE A 154 -3.18 18.84 5.79
C PHE A 154 -1.88 18.26 6.38
N LEU A 155 -1.56 18.62 7.63
CA LEU A 155 -0.37 18.11 8.33
C LEU A 155 -0.44 16.61 8.63
N GLU A 156 -1.63 16.06 8.88
CA GLU A 156 -1.84 14.62 9.02
C GLU A 156 -1.52 13.90 7.72
N ALA A 157 -2.05 14.40 6.60
CA ALA A 157 -1.79 13.87 5.28
C ALA A 157 -0.29 13.95 4.91
N TRP A 158 0.32 15.13 5.08
CA TRP A 158 1.75 15.35 4.85
C TRP A 158 2.61 14.39 5.67
N ARG A 159 2.26 14.18 6.95
CA ARG A 159 3.00 13.31 7.86
C ARG A 159 2.87 11.83 7.50
N ALA A 160 1.72 11.40 7.01
CA ALA A 160 1.53 10.03 6.53
C ALA A 160 2.49 9.74 5.37
N VAL A 161 2.58 10.66 4.39
CA VAL A 161 3.53 10.55 3.27
C VAL A 161 4.98 10.62 3.75
N ASP A 162 5.34 11.60 4.59
CA ASP A 162 6.69 11.78 5.16
C ASP A 162 7.22 10.47 5.77
N ARG A 163 6.37 9.81 6.57
CA ARG A 163 6.72 8.56 7.25
C ARG A 163 6.70 7.35 6.34
N ALA A 164 5.68 7.23 5.49
CA ALA A 164 5.39 5.96 4.82
C ALA A 164 5.86 5.88 3.37
N TYR A 165 6.02 7.00 2.67
CA TYR A 165 6.34 6.99 1.24
C TYR A 165 7.70 6.31 0.98
N TYR A 166 7.73 5.43 0.00
CA TYR A 166 8.86 4.54 -0.24
C TYR A 166 10.14 5.30 -0.67
N ASP A 167 9.98 6.38 -1.43
CA ASP A 167 11.08 7.24 -1.89
C ASP A 167 11.25 8.46 -0.99
N LYS A 168 12.25 8.42 -0.09
CA LYS A 168 12.56 9.50 0.86
C LYS A 168 13.22 10.71 0.21
N SER A 169 13.51 10.67 -1.09
CA SER A 169 13.87 11.88 -1.86
C SER A 169 12.63 12.71 -2.26
N PHE A 170 11.43 12.13 -2.15
CA PHE A 170 10.16 12.76 -2.50
C PHE A 170 10.16 13.39 -3.90
N ASN A 171 10.65 12.64 -4.90
CA ASN A 171 10.83 13.13 -6.26
C ASN A 171 11.73 14.39 -6.31
N GLY A 172 12.84 14.37 -5.57
CA GLY A 172 13.80 15.48 -5.49
C GLY A 172 13.36 16.68 -4.66
N GLN A 173 12.23 16.61 -3.95
CA GLN A 173 11.70 17.72 -3.17
C GLN A 173 12.14 17.70 -1.71
N SER A 174 12.39 18.88 -1.16
CA SER A 174 12.50 19.04 0.29
C SER A 174 11.10 19.00 0.92
N TRP A 175 10.67 17.81 1.34
CA TRP A 175 9.32 17.57 1.87
C TRP A 175 8.96 18.47 3.05
N PHE A 176 9.93 18.74 3.93
CA PHE A 176 9.75 19.66 5.06
C PHE A 176 9.56 21.11 4.62
N ARG A 177 10.31 21.58 3.61
CA ARG A 177 10.13 22.95 3.06
C ARG A 177 8.81 23.08 2.31
N TYR A 178 8.39 22.04 1.59
CA TYR A 178 7.06 22.02 0.96
C TYR A 178 5.97 22.29 2.00
N ARG A 179 6.01 21.59 3.15
CA ARG A 179 5.08 21.78 4.26
C ARG A 179 5.01 23.22 4.74
N GLU A 180 6.16 23.85 4.98
CA GLU A 180 6.22 25.23 5.49
C GLU A 180 5.65 26.22 4.48
N ASN A 181 5.97 26.03 3.19
CA ASN A 181 5.44 26.86 2.12
C ASN A 181 3.93 26.67 1.95
N ALA A 182 3.45 25.43 1.99
CA ALA A 182 2.04 25.11 1.83
C ALA A 182 1.19 25.73 2.95
N LEU A 183 1.63 25.59 4.21
CA LEU A 183 0.96 26.21 5.36
C LEU A 183 0.92 27.75 5.33
N ARG A 184 1.80 28.39 4.56
CA ARG A 184 1.86 29.86 4.42
C ARG A 184 1.06 30.37 3.24
N ASN A 185 1.04 29.62 2.13
CA ASN A 185 0.67 30.14 0.82
C ASN A 185 -0.53 29.43 0.18
N GLU A 186 -0.83 28.18 0.54
CA GLU A 186 -1.99 27.48 -0.02
C GLU A 186 -3.25 27.87 0.77
N PRO A 187 -4.36 28.17 0.09
CA PRO A 187 -5.63 28.39 0.77
C PRO A 187 -6.08 27.08 1.43
N MET A 188 -6.39 27.14 2.72
CA MET A 188 -6.89 26.02 3.54
C MET A 188 -7.89 26.57 4.58
N ASN A 189 -8.85 27.38 4.11
CA ASN A 189 -9.90 27.98 4.95
C ASN A 189 -11.16 27.10 5.00
N THR A 190 -11.33 26.23 4.01
CA THR A 190 -12.45 25.29 3.87
C THR A 190 -11.93 23.87 3.62
N ARG A 191 -12.79 22.86 3.80
CA ARG A 191 -12.42 21.46 3.58
C ARG A 191 -12.03 21.19 2.14
N GLU A 192 -12.76 21.80 1.20
CA GLU A 192 -12.56 21.67 -0.23
C GLU A 192 -11.19 22.25 -0.63
N GLU A 193 -10.81 23.39 -0.06
CA GLU A 193 -9.49 24.00 -0.23
C GLU A 193 -8.39 23.09 0.33
N THR A 194 -8.58 22.54 1.53
CA THR A 194 -7.62 21.59 2.14
C THR A 194 -7.44 20.32 1.30
N TYR A 195 -8.53 19.76 0.77
CA TYR A 195 -8.46 18.60 -0.14
C TYR A 195 -7.72 18.94 -1.43
N ALA A 196 -7.94 20.13 -2.00
CA ALA A 196 -7.19 20.60 -3.17
C ALA A 196 -5.69 20.75 -2.85
N ALA A 197 -5.34 21.31 -1.69
CA ALA A 197 -3.96 21.44 -1.24
C ALA A 197 -3.28 20.06 -1.03
N ILE A 198 -4.00 19.08 -0.45
CA ILE A 198 -3.49 17.71 -0.31
C ILE A 198 -3.29 17.07 -1.69
N LYS A 199 -4.27 17.15 -2.60
CA LYS A 199 -4.15 16.59 -3.97
C LYS A 199 -2.95 17.19 -4.70
N LYS A 200 -2.76 18.52 -4.60
CA LYS A 200 -1.61 19.24 -5.16
C LYS A 200 -0.28 18.80 -4.54
N MET A 201 -0.25 18.54 -3.24
CA MET A 201 0.93 17.99 -2.56
C MET A 201 1.29 16.59 -3.08
N LEU A 202 0.31 15.71 -3.27
CA LEU A 202 0.58 14.35 -3.75
C LEU A 202 0.99 14.34 -5.23
N SER A 203 0.46 15.26 -6.05
CA SER A 203 0.83 15.32 -7.48
C SER A 203 2.29 15.66 -7.71
N THR A 204 2.96 16.32 -6.76
CA THR A 204 4.39 16.64 -6.92
C THR A 204 5.31 15.41 -6.82
N LEU A 205 4.82 14.31 -6.23
CA LEU A 205 5.56 13.06 -6.10
C LEU A 205 5.71 12.30 -7.42
N ASP A 206 4.94 12.66 -8.45
CA ASP A 206 4.87 11.98 -9.75
C ASP A 206 4.67 10.44 -9.63
N ASP A 207 3.94 10.03 -8.58
CA ASP A 207 3.56 8.64 -8.36
C ASP A 207 2.05 8.49 -8.56
N PRO A 208 1.59 7.82 -9.63
CA PRO A 208 0.17 7.74 -9.93
C PRO A 208 -0.63 6.94 -8.90
N PHE A 209 0.04 6.11 -8.11
CA PHE A 209 -0.58 5.27 -7.08
C PHE A 209 -0.74 5.98 -5.73
N THR A 210 -0.01 7.08 -5.49
CA THR A 210 -0.16 7.88 -4.27
C THR A 210 -1.25 8.92 -4.46
N ARG A 211 -2.40 8.74 -3.80
CA ARG A 211 -3.64 9.48 -4.06
C ARG A 211 -4.42 9.78 -2.79
N PHE A 212 -5.16 10.89 -2.85
CA PHE A 212 -6.11 11.28 -1.82
C PHE A 212 -7.47 10.67 -2.11
N LEU A 213 -8.10 10.11 -1.08
CA LEU A 213 -9.41 9.50 -1.12
C LEU A 213 -10.34 10.30 -0.21
N GLU A 214 -11.32 10.98 -0.79
CA GLU A 214 -12.37 11.64 -0.01
C GLU A 214 -13.20 10.61 0.78
N PRO A 215 -13.92 11.02 1.86
CA PRO A 215 -14.57 10.10 2.78
C PRO A 215 -15.48 9.06 2.10
N GLU A 216 -16.34 9.50 1.17
CA GLU A 216 -17.25 8.60 0.44
C GLU A 216 -16.51 7.63 -0.49
N LYS A 217 -15.40 8.09 -1.10
CA LYS A 217 -14.55 7.24 -1.94
C LYS A 217 -13.82 6.18 -1.11
N LEU A 218 -13.27 6.56 0.06
CA LEU A 218 -12.64 5.61 0.98
C LEU A 218 -13.67 4.59 1.52
N LYS A 219 -14.87 5.05 1.87
CA LYS A 219 -15.97 4.18 2.31
C LYS A 219 -16.39 3.20 1.22
N SER A 220 -16.49 3.65 -0.03
CA SER A 220 -16.80 2.80 -1.18
C SER A 220 -15.69 1.76 -1.42
N LEU A 221 -14.42 2.18 -1.34
CA LEU A 221 -13.26 1.29 -1.47
C LEU A 221 -13.25 0.19 -0.40
N ARG A 222 -13.51 0.54 0.86
CA ARG A 222 -13.60 -0.41 1.99
C ARG A 222 -14.83 -1.33 1.89
N SER A 223 -15.94 -0.82 1.37
CA SER A 223 -17.16 -1.63 1.19
C SER A 223 -16.97 -2.63 0.05
N GLY A 224 -16.26 -2.25 -1.01
CA GLY A 224 -15.96 -3.11 -2.14
C GLY A 224 -15.11 -4.33 -1.76
N THR A 225 -14.19 -4.19 -0.80
CA THR A 225 -13.37 -5.33 -0.34
C THR A 225 -14.14 -6.31 0.55
N GLN A 226 -15.25 -5.89 1.17
CA GLN A 226 -16.05 -6.71 2.09
C GLN A 226 -17.33 -7.29 1.46
N GLY A 227 -17.84 -6.68 0.39
CA GLY A 227 -19.08 -7.05 -0.29
C GLY A 227 -18.89 -7.82 -1.60
N ALA A 228 -19.99 -8.37 -2.13
CA ALA A 228 -20.01 -8.81 -3.53
C ALA A 228 -20.02 -7.56 -4.41
N LEU A 229 -18.89 -7.29 -5.07
CA LEU A 229 -18.78 -6.21 -6.03
C LEU A 229 -19.47 -6.59 -7.34
N THR A 230 -20.33 -5.69 -7.82
CA THR A 230 -20.95 -5.73 -9.13
C THR A 230 -20.22 -4.78 -10.06
N GLY A 231 -19.81 -5.29 -11.22
CA GLY A 231 -19.04 -4.53 -12.19
C GLY A 231 -18.96 -5.27 -13.50
N VAL A 232 -17.97 -4.91 -14.33
CA VAL A 232 -17.83 -5.46 -15.69
C VAL A 232 -16.71 -6.48 -15.85
N GLY A 233 -16.12 -6.95 -14.75
CA GLY A 233 -15.07 -7.97 -14.77
C GLY A 233 -13.76 -7.46 -15.38
N LEU A 234 -13.35 -6.23 -15.06
CA LEU A 234 -12.08 -5.64 -15.48
C LEU A 234 -11.16 -5.43 -14.27
N SER A 235 -9.89 -5.78 -14.43
CA SER A 235 -8.80 -5.27 -13.61
C SER A 235 -8.12 -4.14 -14.38
N ILE A 236 -8.03 -2.98 -13.76
CA ILE A 236 -7.48 -1.76 -14.39
C ILE A 236 -6.19 -1.30 -13.71
N GLY A 237 -5.39 -0.55 -14.45
CA GLY A 237 -4.14 0.04 -13.97
C GLY A 237 -3.76 1.27 -14.79
N TYR A 238 -2.61 1.85 -14.46
CA TYR A 238 -2.03 2.91 -15.27
C TYR A 238 -1.24 2.31 -16.43
N PRO A 239 -1.36 2.84 -17.65
CA PRO A 239 -0.61 2.35 -18.80
C PRO A 239 0.88 2.36 -18.50
N MET A 240 1.59 1.30 -18.91
CA MET A 240 3.04 1.34 -18.94
C MET A 240 3.45 2.39 -19.97
N ALA A 241 4.00 3.51 -19.50
CA ALA A 241 4.55 4.54 -20.37
C ALA A 241 5.80 3.98 -21.06
N ILE A 242 5.63 3.26 -22.18
CA ILE A 242 6.76 2.79 -22.98
C ILE A 242 7.27 3.91 -23.90
N ASN A 243 6.47 4.93 -24.26
CA ASN A 243 6.88 5.96 -25.23
C ASN A 243 6.18 7.33 -25.13
N GLY A 244 5.75 7.76 -23.94
CA GLY A 244 5.04 9.04 -23.79
C GLY A 244 3.61 8.96 -24.34
N SER A 245 2.65 8.92 -23.41
CA SER A 245 1.20 8.92 -23.62
C SER A 245 0.61 7.69 -24.32
N PRO A 246 0.13 6.75 -23.52
CA PRO A 246 -1.29 6.44 -23.58
C PRO A 246 -1.91 7.17 -22.41
N SER A 247 -2.53 8.33 -22.65
CA SER A 247 -3.50 8.85 -21.69
C SER A 247 -4.68 7.88 -21.60
N GLY A 248 -5.25 7.75 -20.40
CA GLY A 248 -6.37 6.84 -20.13
C GLY A 248 -6.07 5.75 -19.09
N VAL A 249 -7.04 4.84 -18.95
CA VAL A 249 -6.99 3.74 -17.98
C VAL A 249 -6.68 2.44 -18.72
N ALA A 250 -5.61 1.75 -18.34
CA ALA A 250 -5.20 0.52 -19.00
C ALA A 250 -5.97 -0.69 -18.43
N VAL A 251 -6.38 -1.59 -19.32
CA VAL A 251 -6.91 -2.91 -18.94
C VAL A 251 -5.72 -3.82 -18.64
N MET A 252 -5.58 -4.21 -17.38
CA MET A 252 -4.60 -5.23 -16.99
C MET A 252 -5.09 -6.61 -17.42
N THR A 253 -6.32 -6.95 -17.02
CA THR A 253 -6.95 -8.24 -17.32
C THR A 253 -8.46 -8.10 -17.40
N ALA A 254 -9.09 -8.97 -18.17
CA ALA A 254 -10.53 -9.21 -18.11
C ALA A 254 -10.75 -10.55 -17.39
N THR A 255 -11.77 -10.60 -16.53
CA THR A 255 -12.12 -11.80 -15.80
C THR A 255 -12.68 -12.88 -16.73
N PRO A 256 -12.20 -14.13 -16.63
CA PRO A 256 -12.75 -15.26 -17.37
C PRO A 256 -14.27 -15.43 -17.19
N GLY A 257 -15.01 -15.43 -18.31
CA GLY A 257 -16.48 -15.51 -18.36
C GLY A 257 -17.22 -14.22 -17.98
N GLY A 258 -16.50 -13.14 -17.66
CA GLY A 258 -17.04 -11.84 -17.30
C GLY A 258 -17.61 -11.04 -18.48
N PRO A 259 -18.31 -9.92 -18.24
CA PRO A 259 -18.90 -9.09 -19.30
C PRO A 259 -17.85 -8.54 -20.27
N ALA A 260 -16.74 -8.02 -19.75
CA ALA A 260 -15.67 -7.44 -20.56
C ALA A 260 -14.97 -8.48 -21.45
N GLU A 261 -14.66 -9.67 -20.92
CA GLU A 261 -14.04 -10.74 -21.72
C GLU A 261 -14.99 -11.21 -22.82
N LYS A 262 -16.29 -11.40 -22.51
CA LYS A 262 -17.31 -11.77 -23.50
C LYS A 262 -17.48 -10.72 -24.61
N ALA A 263 -17.19 -9.46 -24.32
CA ALA A 263 -17.16 -8.39 -25.31
C ALA A 263 -15.81 -8.29 -26.06
N GLY A 264 -14.88 -9.20 -25.78
CA GLY A 264 -13.57 -9.28 -26.43
C GLY A 264 -12.57 -8.23 -25.98
N ILE A 265 -12.74 -7.65 -24.78
CA ILE A 265 -11.75 -6.73 -24.17
C ILE A 265 -10.57 -7.55 -23.66
N LEU A 266 -9.36 -7.14 -24.04
CA LEU A 266 -8.12 -7.90 -23.80
C LEU A 266 -7.14 -7.11 -22.92
N PRO A 267 -6.22 -7.81 -22.23
CA PRO A 267 -5.05 -7.19 -21.59
C PRO A 267 -4.29 -6.25 -22.54
N GLY A 268 -4.00 -5.03 -22.07
CA GLY A 268 -3.31 -4.00 -22.83
C GLY A 268 -4.24 -3.05 -23.62
N ASP A 269 -5.55 -3.32 -23.67
CA ASP A 269 -6.52 -2.34 -24.17
C ASP A 269 -6.49 -1.06 -23.30
N THR A 270 -6.75 0.10 -23.90
CA THR A 270 -6.90 1.36 -23.17
C THR A 270 -8.37 1.78 -23.16
N ILE A 271 -8.94 1.99 -21.98
CA ILE A 271 -10.22 2.66 -21.81
C ILE A 271 -9.96 4.14 -22.05
N LEU A 272 -10.69 4.74 -22.99
CA LEU A 272 -10.62 6.16 -23.36
C LEU A 272 -11.75 6.97 -22.72
N ALA A 273 -12.91 6.35 -22.54
CA ALA A 273 -14.06 6.98 -21.89
C ALA A 273 -14.94 5.94 -21.17
N ILE A 274 -15.58 6.38 -20.09
CA ILE A 274 -16.61 5.64 -19.34
C ILE A 274 -17.85 6.53 -19.23
N ASP A 275 -18.97 6.09 -19.81
CA ASP A 275 -20.23 6.84 -19.90
C ASP A 275 -20.00 8.27 -20.44
N ASN A 276 -19.35 8.38 -21.60
CA ASN A 276 -18.94 9.62 -22.27
C ASN A 276 -17.96 10.53 -21.50
N ARG A 277 -17.48 10.14 -20.32
CA ARG A 277 -16.45 10.88 -19.59
C ARG A 277 -15.05 10.36 -19.97
N SER A 278 -14.20 11.25 -20.49
CA SER A 278 -12.81 10.92 -20.79
C SER A 278 -12.07 10.39 -19.56
N THR A 279 -11.23 9.38 -19.76
CA THR A 279 -10.37 8.79 -18.73
C THR A 279 -8.94 9.35 -18.73
N GLU A 280 -8.63 10.32 -19.58
CA GLU A 280 -7.27 10.89 -19.74
C GLU A 280 -6.68 11.38 -18.42
N ASP A 281 -7.44 12.16 -17.65
CA ASP A 281 -7.06 12.69 -16.33
C ASP A 281 -7.72 11.92 -15.16
N MET A 282 -8.35 10.78 -15.44
CA MET A 282 -9.14 10.05 -14.44
C MET A 282 -8.24 9.18 -13.57
N ASP A 283 -8.43 9.25 -12.25
CA ASP A 283 -7.74 8.36 -11.32
C ASP A 283 -8.31 6.92 -11.39
N ILE A 284 -7.52 5.90 -11.04
CA ILE A 284 -7.99 4.50 -11.13
C ILE A 284 -9.15 4.19 -10.18
N TYR A 285 -9.31 4.93 -9.09
CA TYR A 285 -10.41 4.76 -8.15
C TYR A 285 -11.70 5.37 -8.70
N ASP A 286 -11.64 6.53 -9.36
CA ASP A 286 -12.74 7.15 -10.12
C ASP A 286 -13.19 6.23 -11.26
N ALA A 287 -12.23 5.65 -11.99
CA ALA A 287 -12.52 4.71 -13.05
C ALA A 287 -13.19 3.44 -12.50
N ALA A 288 -12.66 2.89 -11.40
CA ALA A 288 -13.26 1.74 -10.73
C ALA A 288 -14.69 2.02 -10.26
N GLU A 289 -14.92 3.17 -9.63
CA GLU A 289 -16.25 3.60 -9.16
C GLU A 289 -17.25 3.68 -10.32
N ARG A 290 -16.84 4.20 -11.47
CA ARG A 290 -17.70 4.30 -12.68
C ARG A 290 -17.96 2.97 -13.36
N LEU A 291 -16.98 2.08 -13.37
CA LEU A 291 -17.14 0.71 -13.90
C LEU A 291 -18.04 -0.14 -13.00
N GLN A 292 -18.10 0.19 -11.72
CA GLN A 292 -18.99 -0.41 -10.75
C GLN A 292 -20.37 0.26 -10.75
N GLY A 293 -21.33 -0.41 -10.14
CA GLY A 293 -22.73 0.03 -10.11
C GLY A 293 -23.69 -1.14 -9.94
N PRO A 294 -25.00 -0.89 -9.86
CA PRO A 294 -26.00 -1.92 -9.55
C PRO A 294 -25.98 -3.08 -10.56
N GLU A 295 -26.19 -4.30 -10.08
CA GLU A 295 -26.33 -5.47 -10.96
C GLU A 295 -27.42 -5.26 -12.01
N GLY A 296 -27.14 -5.64 -13.26
CA GLY A 296 -28.02 -5.48 -14.41
C GLY A 296 -27.97 -4.10 -15.09
N SER A 297 -27.42 -3.08 -14.43
CA SER A 297 -27.19 -1.77 -15.06
C SER A 297 -26.12 -1.84 -16.16
N SER A 298 -26.14 -0.88 -17.08
CA SER A 298 -25.17 -0.81 -18.18
C SER A 298 -24.14 0.29 -17.97
N VAL A 299 -22.97 0.10 -18.57
CA VAL A 299 -21.91 1.10 -18.69
C VAL A 299 -21.42 1.12 -20.13
N ASP A 300 -21.25 2.31 -20.70
CA ASP A 300 -20.68 2.50 -22.04
C ASP A 300 -19.17 2.75 -21.94
N LEU A 301 -18.39 1.98 -22.72
CA LEU A 301 -16.95 2.11 -22.78
C LEU A 301 -16.48 2.41 -24.20
N SER A 302 -15.63 3.44 -24.33
CA SER A 302 -14.79 3.64 -25.51
C SER A 302 -13.45 2.96 -25.28
N ILE A 303 -13.15 1.90 -26.02
CA ILE A 303 -11.95 1.08 -25.86
C ILE A 303 -11.05 1.21 -27.08
N ARG A 304 -9.75 1.44 -26.86
CA ARG A 304 -8.70 1.37 -27.89
C ARG A 304 -7.90 0.08 -27.75
N SER A 305 -7.87 -0.69 -28.84
CA SER A 305 -7.10 -1.93 -29.01
C SER A 305 -6.13 -1.74 -30.17
N GLY A 306 -4.87 -1.40 -29.87
CA GLY A 306 -3.90 -0.97 -30.89
C GLY A 306 -4.34 0.35 -31.55
N THR A 307 -4.52 0.35 -32.87
CA THR A 307 -4.99 1.53 -33.63
C THR A 307 -6.52 1.63 -33.70
N ASN A 308 -7.24 0.57 -33.33
CA ASN A 308 -8.70 0.52 -33.47
C ASN A 308 -9.38 1.02 -32.20
N THR A 309 -10.38 1.88 -32.36
CA THR A 309 -11.26 2.30 -31.27
C THR A 309 -12.66 1.72 -31.51
N ARG A 310 -13.27 1.18 -30.46
CA ARG A 310 -14.63 0.63 -30.51
C ARG A 310 -15.44 1.04 -29.29
N HIS A 311 -16.75 1.14 -29.47
CA HIS A 311 -17.70 1.33 -28.39
C HIS A 311 -18.27 -0.01 -27.95
N VAL A 312 -18.33 -0.21 -26.64
CA VAL A 312 -18.83 -1.45 -26.03
C VAL A 312 -19.75 -1.10 -24.87
N VAL A 313 -20.99 -1.57 -24.95
CA VAL A 313 -21.93 -1.49 -23.82
C VAL A 313 -21.84 -2.79 -23.02
N LEU A 314 -21.46 -2.67 -21.76
CA LEU A 314 -21.33 -3.80 -20.84
C LEU A 314 -22.45 -3.78 -19.81
N LYS A 315 -22.96 -4.96 -19.45
CA LYS A 315 -23.88 -5.13 -18.32
C LYS A 315 -23.09 -5.47 -17.07
N ARG A 316 -23.33 -4.74 -15.99
CA ARG A 316 -22.74 -5.01 -14.67
C ARG A 316 -23.33 -6.30 -14.10
N GLN A 317 -22.48 -7.19 -13.62
CA GLN A 317 -22.90 -8.44 -12.99
C GLN A 317 -21.98 -8.77 -11.82
N THR A 318 -22.48 -9.59 -10.89
CA THR A 318 -21.61 -10.20 -9.90
C THR A 318 -20.73 -11.24 -10.58
N VAL A 319 -19.40 -11.12 -10.45
CA VAL A 319 -18.48 -12.08 -11.04
C VAL A 319 -17.85 -12.93 -9.93
N ASN A 320 -18.08 -14.25 -9.98
CA ASN A 320 -17.49 -15.18 -9.01
C ASN A 320 -16.17 -15.70 -9.54
N LEU A 321 -15.06 -15.42 -8.85
CA LEU A 321 -13.75 -15.93 -9.22
C LEU A 321 -13.47 -17.24 -8.49
N ASN A 322 -13.58 -18.35 -9.21
CA ASN A 322 -12.91 -19.57 -8.79
C ASN A 322 -11.40 -19.37 -8.97
N PRO A 323 -10.58 -19.37 -7.89
CA PRO A 323 -9.16 -19.06 -8.00
C PRO A 323 -8.39 -20.08 -8.82
N VAL A 324 -8.84 -21.34 -8.88
CA VAL A 324 -8.12 -22.42 -9.56
C VAL A 324 -9.02 -23.21 -10.48
N ARG A 325 -8.56 -23.44 -11.71
CA ARG A 325 -9.04 -24.52 -12.58
C ARG A 325 -7.90 -25.50 -12.82
N SER A 326 -8.19 -26.79 -12.84
CA SER A 326 -7.17 -27.81 -13.06
C SER A 326 -7.64 -28.87 -14.04
N ARG A 327 -6.69 -29.44 -14.78
CA ARG A 327 -6.96 -30.49 -15.76
C ARG A 327 -5.77 -31.43 -15.91
N MET A 328 -6.06 -32.72 -16.07
CA MET A 328 -5.08 -33.71 -16.47
C MET A 328 -5.05 -33.81 -18.00
N CYS A 329 -3.91 -33.53 -18.60
CA CYS A 329 -3.68 -33.70 -20.04
C CYS A 329 -2.88 -34.97 -20.28
N GLU A 330 -3.42 -35.88 -21.10
CA GLU A 330 -2.70 -37.09 -21.53
C GLU A 330 -1.99 -36.85 -22.86
N ILE A 331 -0.71 -37.22 -22.93
CA ILE A 331 0.15 -37.14 -24.11
C ILE A 331 0.29 -38.55 -24.70
N PRO A 332 -0.19 -38.77 -25.94
CA PRO A 332 -0.03 -40.05 -26.62
C PRO A 332 1.45 -40.41 -26.81
N GLY A 333 1.81 -41.67 -26.55
CA GLY A 333 3.12 -42.23 -26.92
C GLY A 333 4.29 -41.97 -25.96
N SER A 334 4.11 -41.19 -24.87
CA SER A 334 5.16 -41.04 -23.84
C SER A 334 5.19 -42.27 -22.92
N LYS A 335 6.30 -43.01 -22.90
CA LYS A 335 6.46 -44.22 -22.08
C LYS A 335 6.59 -43.94 -20.57
N ASP A 336 7.07 -42.75 -20.18
CA ASP A 336 7.43 -42.44 -18.78
C ASP A 336 6.71 -41.23 -18.17
N SER A 337 6.06 -40.39 -18.98
CA SER A 337 5.40 -39.15 -18.57
C SER A 337 4.17 -38.83 -19.41
N SER A 338 3.25 -39.78 -19.52
CA SER A 338 2.03 -39.63 -20.33
C SER A 338 1.05 -38.59 -19.80
N LYS A 339 1.24 -38.03 -18.61
CA LYS A 339 0.25 -37.15 -17.94
C LYS A 339 0.88 -35.87 -17.40
N ILE A 340 0.34 -34.73 -17.84
CA ILE A 340 0.67 -33.39 -17.33
C ILE A 340 -0.52 -32.85 -16.54
N GLY A 341 -0.25 -32.26 -15.39
CA GLY A 341 -1.21 -31.52 -14.59
C GLY A 341 -1.19 -30.05 -14.94
N TYR A 342 -2.23 -29.58 -15.62
CA TYR A 342 -2.43 -28.17 -15.88
C TYR A 342 -3.19 -27.53 -14.71
N ILE A 343 -2.66 -26.44 -14.16
CA ILE A 343 -3.24 -25.67 -13.07
C ILE A 343 -3.29 -24.19 -13.50
N LYS A 344 -4.49 -23.68 -13.79
CA LYS A 344 -4.74 -22.26 -14.04
C LYS A 344 -5.06 -21.56 -12.74
N LEU A 345 -4.16 -20.69 -12.28
CA LEU A 345 -4.41 -19.82 -11.14
C LEU A 345 -4.91 -18.47 -11.65
N THR A 346 -6.20 -18.19 -11.48
CA THR A 346 -6.88 -17.02 -12.06
C THR A 346 -6.80 -15.78 -11.18
N THR A 347 -6.68 -15.95 -9.86
CA THR A 347 -6.57 -14.85 -8.89
C THR A 347 -5.99 -15.35 -7.56
N PHE A 348 -5.46 -14.42 -6.76
CA PHE A 348 -5.05 -14.67 -5.38
C PHE A 348 -6.12 -14.14 -4.41
N ASN A 349 -7.05 -15.02 -4.00
CA ASN A 349 -8.03 -14.75 -2.94
C ASN A 349 -7.78 -15.66 -1.71
N GLN A 350 -8.53 -15.52 -0.62
CA GLN A 350 -8.28 -16.25 0.63
C GLN A 350 -8.29 -17.80 0.50
N ASN A 351 -8.78 -18.34 -0.61
CA ASN A 351 -8.86 -19.78 -0.86
C ASN A 351 -7.83 -20.26 -1.88
N ALA A 352 -7.02 -19.36 -2.45
CA ALA A 352 -6.17 -19.67 -3.59
C ALA A 352 -5.12 -20.72 -3.24
N ALA A 353 -4.39 -20.56 -2.14
CA ALA A 353 -3.39 -21.53 -1.73
C ALA A 353 -3.98 -22.93 -1.50
N GLU A 354 -5.09 -23.02 -0.78
CA GLU A 354 -5.75 -24.31 -0.51
C GLU A 354 -6.28 -24.95 -1.80
N SER A 355 -6.85 -24.17 -2.71
CA SER A 355 -7.35 -24.66 -4.01
C SER A 355 -6.21 -25.20 -4.88
N VAL A 356 -5.01 -24.59 -4.81
CA VAL A 356 -3.82 -25.11 -5.49
C VAL A 356 -3.37 -26.43 -4.87
N LYS A 357 -3.36 -26.54 -3.53
CA LYS A 357 -3.03 -27.80 -2.82
C LYS A 357 -3.98 -28.93 -3.23
N GLU A 358 -5.29 -28.65 -3.26
CA GLU A 358 -6.32 -29.61 -3.68
C GLU A 358 -6.16 -30.04 -5.15
N ALA A 359 -5.86 -29.09 -6.05
CA ALA A 359 -5.59 -29.39 -7.45
C ALA A 359 -4.36 -30.30 -7.62
N ILE A 360 -3.26 -30.00 -6.93
CA ILE A 360 -2.04 -30.83 -6.96
C ILE A 360 -2.35 -32.23 -6.45
N LYS A 361 -3.04 -32.35 -5.30
CA LYS A 361 -3.40 -33.64 -4.73
C LYS A 361 -4.24 -34.47 -5.72
N THR A 362 -5.30 -33.87 -6.28
CA THR A 362 -6.19 -34.55 -7.23
C THR A 362 -5.46 -35.01 -8.48
N LEU A 363 -4.58 -34.17 -9.04
CA LEU A 363 -3.79 -34.50 -10.22
C LEU A 363 -2.78 -35.64 -9.91
N ARG A 364 -2.14 -35.59 -8.74
CA ARG A 364 -1.20 -36.63 -8.28
C ARG A 364 -1.91 -37.97 -8.04
N ASP A 365 -3.10 -37.95 -7.45
CA ASP A 365 -3.95 -39.15 -7.28
C ASP A 365 -4.31 -39.79 -8.64
N ASN A 366 -4.22 -39.02 -9.74
CA ASN A 366 -4.41 -39.49 -11.12
C ASN A 366 -3.10 -39.83 -11.87
N ASN A 367 -1.99 -39.99 -11.15
CA ASN A 367 -0.64 -40.32 -11.65
C ASN A 367 0.01 -39.23 -12.52
N VAL A 368 -0.35 -37.96 -12.33
CA VAL A 368 0.40 -36.84 -12.90
C VAL A 368 1.77 -36.73 -12.22
N LYS A 369 2.82 -36.55 -13.03
CA LYS A 369 4.21 -36.43 -12.55
C LYS A 369 4.87 -35.09 -12.87
N SER A 370 4.19 -34.20 -13.60
CA SER A 370 4.69 -32.87 -13.97
C SER A 370 3.55 -31.86 -14.04
N PHE A 371 3.86 -30.60 -13.75
CA PHE A 371 2.87 -29.55 -13.61
C PHE A 371 3.15 -28.35 -14.50
N VAL A 372 2.09 -27.78 -15.05
CA VAL A 372 2.08 -26.46 -15.69
C VAL A 372 1.24 -25.54 -14.82
N LEU A 373 1.85 -24.50 -14.27
CA LEU A 373 1.19 -23.44 -13.53
C LEU A 373 0.97 -22.25 -14.46
N ASP A 374 -0.27 -22.01 -14.85
CA ASP A 374 -0.63 -20.91 -15.75
C ASP A 374 -1.11 -19.69 -14.96
N LEU A 375 -0.29 -18.63 -15.02
CA LEU A 375 -0.53 -17.31 -14.39
C LEU A 375 -0.93 -16.23 -15.41
N ARG A 376 -1.15 -16.60 -16.68
CA ARG A 376 -1.57 -15.65 -17.72
C ARG A 376 -2.93 -15.06 -17.37
N ASN A 377 -3.06 -13.75 -17.54
CA ASN A 377 -4.26 -12.98 -17.20
C ASN A 377 -4.65 -13.02 -15.71
N ASN A 378 -3.67 -13.23 -14.81
CA ASN A 378 -3.85 -13.08 -13.37
C ASN A 378 -3.19 -11.77 -12.89
N SER A 379 -4.00 -10.76 -12.59
CA SER A 379 -3.52 -9.45 -12.14
C SER A 379 -3.04 -9.40 -10.68
N GLY A 380 -2.98 -10.57 -10.02
CA GLY A 380 -2.54 -10.74 -8.64
C GLY A 380 -3.71 -10.87 -7.67
N GLY A 381 -3.60 -10.17 -6.54
CA GLY A 381 -4.57 -10.22 -5.45
C GLY A 381 -3.88 -10.17 -4.09
N LEU A 382 -4.28 -11.04 -3.17
CA LEU A 382 -3.75 -11.11 -1.82
C LEU A 382 -2.28 -11.54 -1.83
N PHE A 383 -1.40 -10.63 -1.42
CA PHE A 383 0.04 -10.88 -1.28
C PHE A 383 0.36 -12.13 -0.43
N PRO A 384 -0.26 -12.35 0.76
CA PRO A 384 0.04 -13.52 1.57
C PRO A 384 -0.24 -14.86 0.86
N GLU A 385 -1.27 -14.90 0.00
CA GLU A 385 -1.60 -16.09 -0.79
C GLU A 385 -0.53 -16.37 -1.84
N GLY A 386 0.08 -15.31 -2.41
CA GLY A 386 1.25 -15.43 -3.29
C GLY A 386 2.43 -16.11 -2.60
N ILE A 387 2.73 -15.69 -1.37
CA ILE A 387 3.78 -16.30 -0.55
C ILE A 387 3.46 -17.76 -0.22
N GLN A 388 2.22 -18.05 0.19
CA GLN A 388 1.82 -19.41 0.53
C GLN A 388 1.88 -20.35 -0.67
N ILE A 389 1.48 -19.88 -1.86
CA ILE A 389 1.60 -20.66 -3.08
C ILE A 389 3.06 -20.86 -3.48
N ALA A 390 3.96 -19.89 -3.27
CA ALA A 390 5.38 -20.12 -3.50
C ALA A 390 5.94 -21.22 -2.57
N LYS A 391 5.56 -21.20 -1.28
CA LYS A 391 5.97 -22.23 -0.30
C LYS A 391 5.52 -23.65 -0.67
N ILE A 392 4.35 -23.82 -1.31
CA ILE A 392 3.88 -25.11 -1.83
C ILE A 392 4.92 -25.79 -2.74
N TRP A 393 5.62 -25.00 -3.56
CA TRP A 393 6.53 -25.47 -4.60
C TRP A 393 8.02 -25.46 -4.19
N MET A 394 8.39 -24.83 -3.07
CA MET A 394 9.78 -24.57 -2.71
C MET A 394 10.10 -25.07 -1.30
N ASP A 395 11.17 -25.87 -1.17
CA ASP A 395 11.67 -26.33 0.15
C ASP A 395 12.46 -25.22 0.87
N LYS A 396 13.18 -24.39 0.12
CA LYS A 396 14.04 -23.33 0.64
C LYS A 396 14.22 -22.22 -0.39
N GLY A 397 14.63 -21.05 0.08
CA GLY A 397 15.02 -19.92 -0.74
C GLY A 397 14.14 -18.70 -0.53
N VAL A 398 14.65 -17.54 -0.90
CA VAL A 398 13.91 -16.28 -0.82
C VAL A 398 12.78 -16.30 -1.84
N ILE A 399 11.60 -15.83 -1.44
CA ILE A 399 10.43 -15.66 -2.31
C ILE A 399 10.43 -14.21 -2.83
N VAL A 400 10.56 -13.22 -1.94
CA VAL A 400 10.53 -11.81 -2.31
C VAL A 400 11.20 -10.94 -1.24
N TYR A 401 11.85 -9.87 -1.69
CA TYR A 401 12.30 -8.78 -0.84
C TYR A 401 11.31 -7.61 -0.91
N ILE A 402 10.99 -7.02 0.24
CA ILE A 402 10.20 -5.79 0.32
C ILE A 402 11.17 -4.64 0.54
N CYS A 403 11.29 -3.74 -0.44
CA CYS A 403 12.30 -2.68 -0.45
C CYS A 403 11.66 -1.29 -0.43
N ASP A 404 12.36 -0.33 0.16
CA ASP A 404 12.12 1.11 -0.01
C ASP A 404 13.44 1.82 -0.37
N SER A 405 13.45 3.16 -0.41
CA SER A 405 14.67 3.94 -0.70
C SER A 405 15.76 3.84 0.38
N GLN A 406 15.46 3.28 1.55
CA GLN A 406 16.43 3.01 2.62
C GLN A 406 17.00 1.58 2.56
N GLY A 407 16.46 0.72 1.70
CA GLY A 407 16.94 -0.64 1.47
C GLY A 407 15.86 -1.71 1.68
N VAL A 408 16.29 -2.92 2.04
CA VAL A 408 15.39 -4.04 2.33
C VAL A 408 14.71 -3.82 3.69
N ARG A 409 13.38 -3.80 3.69
CA ARG A 409 12.54 -3.70 4.89
C ARG A 409 12.13 -5.05 5.47
N ASP A 410 11.86 -6.02 4.60
CA ASP A 410 11.36 -7.35 4.97
C ASP A 410 11.75 -8.39 3.93
N ILE A 411 11.82 -9.66 4.34
CA ILE A 411 12.22 -10.80 3.50
C ILE A 411 11.25 -11.94 3.76
N TYR A 412 10.63 -12.45 2.69
CA TYR A 412 9.79 -13.65 2.77
C TYR A 412 10.54 -14.82 2.14
N GLU A 413 10.61 -15.94 2.86
CA GLU A 413 11.37 -17.12 2.44
C GLU A 413 10.52 -18.38 2.56
N ALA A 414 10.88 -19.40 1.77
CA ALA A 414 10.42 -20.76 1.95
C ALA A 414 11.28 -21.47 3.02
N ASP A 415 10.62 -22.14 3.95
CA ASP A 415 11.19 -22.82 5.11
C ASP A 415 10.89 -24.34 5.12
N GLY A 416 10.27 -24.86 4.06
CA GLY A 416 9.98 -26.28 3.88
C GLY A 416 8.74 -26.78 4.60
N ALA A 417 8.14 -25.99 5.49
CA ALA A 417 7.06 -26.44 6.36
C ALA A 417 5.74 -26.70 5.61
N ASP A 418 5.45 -25.89 4.59
CA ASP A 418 4.22 -25.94 3.79
C ASP A 418 4.41 -26.60 2.42
N THR A 419 5.60 -27.15 2.17
CA THR A 419 5.98 -27.65 0.85
C THR A 419 5.36 -29.00 0.57
N ILE A 420 4.69 -29.13 -0.58
CA ILE A 420 3.99 -30.36 -0.98
C ILE A 420 4.36 -30.85 -2.38
N ALA A 421 5.01 -30.01 -3.20
CA ALA A 421 5.32 -30.30 -4.60
C ALA A 421 6.70 -29.73 -4.98
N ALA A 422 7.75 -30.02 -4.21
CA ALA A 422 9.10 -29.53 -4.49
C ALA A 422 9.80 -30.26 -5.66
N SER A 423 9.43 -31.51 -5.92
CA SER A 423 10.24 -32.43 -6.73
C SER A 423 9.82 -32.52 -8.20
N GLU A 424 8.53 -32.38 -8.48
CA GLU A 424 7.97 -32.60 -9.81
C GLU A 424 8.39 -31.48 -10.78
N PRO A 425 8.70 -31.78 -12.05
CA PRO A 425 8.95 -30.77 -13.06
C PRO A 425 7.82 -29.73 -13.11
N LEU A 426 8.17 -28.46 -13.07
CA LEU A 426 7.24 -27.33 -13.06
C LEU A 426 7.60 -26.35 -14.17
N VAL A 427 6.58 -25.94 -14.91
CA VAL A 427 6.64 -24.84 -15.87
C VAL A 427 5.63 -23.78 -15.45
N VAL A 428 6.01 -22.51 -15.58
CA VAL A 428 5.12 -21.38 -15.29
C VAL A 428 4.83 -20.64 -16.58
N LEU A 429 3.55 -20.38 -16.89
CA LEU A 429 3.13 -19.60 -18.05
C LEU A 429 2.74 -18.19 -17.61
N VAL A 430 3.28 -17.16 -18.25
CA VAL A 430 3.02 -15.75 -17.93
C VAL A 430 2.73 -14.93 -19.18
N ASN A 431 2.10 -13.78 -19.00
CA ASN A 431 1.88 -12.83 -20.08
C ASN A 431 1.79 -11.38 -19.55
N LYS A 432 1.50 -10.40 -20.41
CA LYS A 432 1.36 -8.99 -20.01
C LYS A 432 0.24 -8.73 -18.98
N GLY A 433 -0.69 -9.67 -18.82
CA GLY A 433 -1.75 -9.63 -17.81
C GLY A 433 -1.36 -10.25 -16.47
N THR A 434 -0.19 -10.89 -16.37
CA THR A 434 0.38 -11.39 -15.12
C THR A 434 0.92 -10.20 -14.32
N ALA A 435 0.41 -9.95 -13.11
CA ALA A 435 0.80 -8.78 -12.32
C ALA A 435 0.90 -9.05 -10.80
N SER A 436 1.63 -8.22 -10.07
CA SER A 436 1.65 -8.16 -8.60
C SER A 436 2.00 -9.51 -7.95
N ALA A 437 1.12 -10.09 -7.10
CA ALA A 437 1.33 -11.40 -6.47
C ALA A 437 1.70 -12.51 -7.47
N SER A 438 1.18 -12.45 -8.70
CA SER A 438 1.54 -13.38 -9.77
C SER A 438 2.99 -13.21 -10.23
N GLU A 439 3.48 -11.97 -10.28
CA GLU A 439 4.87 -11.65 -10.65
C GLU A 439 5.83 -12.05 -9.55
N ILE A 440 5.46 -11.84 -8.29
CA ILE A 440 6.22 -12.35 -7.14
C ILE A 440 6.38 -13.86 -7.23
N LEU A 441 5.28 -14.59 -7.47
CA LEU A 441 5.32 -16.04 -7.60
C LEU A 441 6.18 -16.49 -8.79
N ALA A 442 6.00 -15.87 -9.96
CA ALA A 442 6.80 -16.19 -11.15
C ALA A 442 8.29 -15.91 -10.93
N GLY A 443 8.64 -14.74 -10.36
CA GLY A 443 10.01 -14.35 -10.04
C GLY A 443 10.66 -15.26 -8.99
N ALA A 444 9.93 -15.62 -7.94
CA ALA A 444 10.39 -16.55 -6.91
C ALA A 444 10.75 -17.92 -7.50
N LEU A 445 9.83 -18.51 -8.29
CA LEU A 445 10.03 -19.82 -8.89
C LEU A 445 11.14 -19.81 -9.94
N LYS A 446 11.27 -18.72 -10.70
CA LYS A 446 12.32 -18.54 -11.71
C LYS A 446 13.71 -18.42 -11.08
N ASP A 447 13.88 -17.48 -10.16
CA ASP A 447 15.20 -17.13 -9.62
C ASP A 447 15.76 -18.24 -8.74
N ASN A 448 14.91 -19.00 -8.05
CA ASN A 448 15.29 -20.20 -7.31
C ASN A 448 15.47 -21.44 -8.20
N LYS A 449 15.38 -21.30 -9.54
CA LYS A 449 15.50 -22.41 -10.52
C LYS A 449 14.51 -23.54 -10.26
N ARG A 450 13.36 -23.22 -9.67
CA ARG A 450 12.28 -24.18 -9.39
C ARG A 450 11.44 -24.45 -10.63
N ALA A 451 11.23 -23.44 -11.48
CA ALA A 451 10.47 -23.57 -12.71
C ALA A 451 11.13 -22.79 -13.86
N VAL A 452 10.87 -23.25 -15.09
CA VAL A 452 11.14 -22.46 -16.30
C VAL A 452 9.90 -21.61 -16.58
N VAL A 453 10.10 -20.31 -16.80
CA VAL A 453 9.01 -19.37 -17.11
C VAL A 453 8.90 -19.21 -18.63
N TYR A 454 7.70 -19.42 -19.17
CA TYR A 454 7.38 -19.27 -20.58
C TYR A 454 6.35 -18.16 -20.82
N GLY A 455 6.48 -17.43 -21.93
CA GLY A 455 5.45 -16.52 -22.42
C GLY A 455 5.99 -15.18 -22.92
N GLU A 456 5.36 -14.09 -22.48
CA GLU A 456 5.78 -12.71 -22.75
C GLU A 456 6.05 -11.96 -21.42
N PRO A 457 6.82 -10.85 -21.43
CA PRO A 457 7.04 -10.05 -20.22
C PRO A 457 5.75 -9.72 -19.47
N THR A 458 5.82 -9.80 -18.14
CA THR A 458 4.69 -9.51 -17.26
C THR A 458 4.41 -8.01 -17.16
N TYR A 459 3.36 -7.64 -16.44
CA TYR A 459 2.88 -6.26 -16.38
C TYR A 459 3.87 -5.25 -15.77
N GLY A 460 4.69 -5.66 -14.81
CA GLY A 460 5.58 -4.77 -14.07
C GLY A 460 4.90 -3.99 -12.95
N LYS A 461 3.95 -4.60 -12.22
CA LYS A 461 3.26 -3.97 -11.08
C LYS A 461 3.99 -4.32 -9.78
N GLY A 462 5.11 -3.63 -9.54
CA GLY A 462 6.01 -3.90 -8.41
C GLY A 462 5.76 -3.07 -7.15
N LYS A 463 4.96 -2.00 -7.21
CA LYS A 463 4.71 -1.11 -6.08
C LYS A 463 3.64 -1.62 -5.10
N ILE A 464 3.86 -1.39 -3.80
CA ILE A 464 2.96 -1.72 -2.70
C ILE A 464 2.28 -0.45 -2.19
N GLN A 465 0.94 -0.44 -2.15
CA GLN A 465 0.17 0.66 -1.57
C GLN A 465 -0.40 0.29 -0.20
N SER A 466 -0.39 1.27 0.70
CA SER A 466 -1.08 1.23 1.98
C SER A 466 -2.10 2.36 2.05
N VAL A 467 -3.27 2.10 2.64
CA VAL A 467 -4.29 3.13 2.85
C VAL A 467 -4.26 3.60 4.29
N PHE A 468 -4.06 4.90 4.47
CA PHE A 468 -4.06 5.57 5.76
C PHE A 468 -5.35 6.38 5.90
N GLY A 469 -6.18 6.08 6.91
CA GLY A 469 -7.32 6.92 7.23
C GLY A 469 -6.88 8.23 7.89
N LEU A 470 -7.54 9.33 7.55
CA LEU A 470 -7.37 10.64 8.20
C LEU A 470 -8.49 10.90 9.20
N SER A 471 -8.28 11.89 10.07
CA SER A 471 -9.18 12.24 11.17
C SER A 471 -10.60 12.65 10.76
N ASP A 472 -10.79 13.12 9.53
CA ASP A 472 -12.10 13.51 8.99
C ASP A 472 -12.84 12.39 8.25
N GLY A 473 -12.28 11.17 8.23
CA GLY A 473 -12.84 10.02 7.53
C GLY A 473 -12.38 9.87 6.09
N SER A 474 -11.58 10.81 5.56
CA SER A 474 -10.89 10.65 4.28
C SER A 474 -9.71 9.68 4.42
N GLY A 475 -8.96 9.44 3.35
CA GLY A 475 -7.75 8.64 3.41
C GLY A 475 -6.70 8.97 2.36
N LEU A 476 -5.54 8.35 2.51
CA LEU A 476 -4.43 8.40 1.58
C LEU A 476 -4.04 7.00 1.16
N ALA A 477 -4.10 6.70 -0.13
CA ALA A 477 -3.35 5.59 -0.69
C ALA A 477 -1.91 6.08 -0.91
N VAL A 478 -0.92 5.42 -0.31
CA VAL A 478 0.49 5.81 -0.42
C VAL A 478 1.31 4.61 -0.85
N THR A 479 2.21 4.78 -1.81
CA THR A 479 3.20 3.75 -2.15
C THR A 479 4.26 3.67 -1.05
N VAL A 480 4.31 2.54 -0.34
CA VAL A 480 5.14 2.37 0.87
C VAL A 480 6.37 1.48 0.67
N ALA A 481 6.39 0.70 -0.41
CA ALA A 481 7.48 -0.19 -0.75
C ALA A 481 7.35 -0.66 -2.21
N ARG A 482 8.33 -1.42 -2.67
CA ARG A 482 8.35 -2.15 -3.94
C ARG A 482 8.85 -3.58 -3.73
N TYR A 483 8.47 -4.47 -4.62
CA TYR A 483 8.90 -5.87 -4.64
C TYR A 483 10.19 -6.02 -5.45
N GLU A 484 11.18 -6.70 -4.89
CA GLU A 484 12.31 -7.24 -5.64
C GLU A 484 12.28 -8.77 -5.63
N THR A 485 12.63 -9.37 -6.77
CA THR A 485 12.78 -10.83 -6.88
C THR A 485 14.01 -11.32 -6.09
N PRO A 486 14.16 -12.64 -5.87
CA PRO A 486 15.34 -13.19 -5.19
C PRO A 486 16.69 -12.80 -5.82
N ALA A 487 16.73 -12.56 -7.12
CA ALA A 487 17.91 -12.04 -7.83
C ALA A 487 18.06 -10.50 -7.78
N HIS A 488 17.33 -9.81 -6.90
CA HIS A 488 17.30 -8.34 -6.76
C HIS A 488 16.84 -7.59 -8.02
N THR A 489 15.97 -8.21 -8.83
CA THR A 489 15.32 -7.51 -9.93
C THR A 489 14.12 -6.75 -9.38
N ASP A 490 14.07 -5.43 -9.61
CA ASP A 490 12.88 -4.62 -9.33
C ASP A 490 11.74 -5.04 -10.26
N ILE A 491 10.60 -5.42 -9.70
CA ILE A 491 9.43 -5.79 -10.51
C ILE A 491 8.78 -4.55 -11.13
N ASP A 492 8.87 -3.37 -10.51
CA ASP A 492 8.17 -2.17 -10.99
C ASP A 492 8.68 -1.75 -12.37
N LYS A 493 7.76 -1.63 -13.34
CA LYS A 493 8.01 -1.27 -14.75
C LYS A 493 8.86 -2.27 -15.57
N VAL A 494 9.58 -3.19 -14.93
CA VAL A 494 10.38 -4.22 -15.60
C VAL A 494 9.57 -5.51 -15.78
N GLY A 495 8.83 -5.91 -14.74
CA GLY A 495 8.17 -7.21 -14.66
C GLY A 495 9.17 -8.37 -14.58
N VAL A 496 8.65 -9.57 -14.82
CA VAL A 496 9.39 -10.82 -14.93
C VAL A 496 9.52 -11.17 -16.40
N ILE A 497 10.75 -11.13 -16.91
CA ILE A 497 11.05 -11.56 -18.28
C ILE A 497 11.01 -13.09 -18.32
N PRO A 498 10.25 -13.75 -19.21
CA PRO A 498 10.25 -15.20 -19.35
C PRO A 498 11.64 -15.75 -19.73
N ASP A 499 11.94 -16.98 -19.35
CA ASP A 499 13.15 -17.69 -19.83
C ASP A 499 13.03 -18.02 -21.33
N ARG A 500 11.81 -18.31 -21.80
CA ARG A 500 11.52 -18.71 -23.19
C ARG A 500 10.20 -18.13 -23.69
N PRO A 501 10.08 -17.78 -24.98
CA PRO A 501 8.81 -17.38 -25.55
C PRO A 501 7.86 -18.58 -25.72
N LEU A 502 6.57 -18.30 -25.82
CA LEU A 502 5.58 -19.27 -26.33
C LEU A 502 5.29 -19.01 -27.81
N PRO A 503 4.95 -20.04 -28.61
CA PRO A 503 4.38 -19.83 -29.93
C PRO A 503 3.15 -18.94 -29.86
N ALA A 504 2.93 -18.07 -30.85
CA ALA A 504 1.74 -17.21 -30.89
C ALA A 504 0.42 -18.01 -30.92
N SER A 505 0.47 -19.25 -31.43
CA SER A 505 -0.64 -20.21 -31.45
C SER A 505 -0.86 -20.92 -30.10
N PHE A 506 -0.04 -20.65 -29.08
CA PHE A 506 -0.11 -21.38 -27.82
C PHE A 506 -1.41 -21.06 -27.06
N PRO A 507 -2.22 -22.07 -26.74
CA PRO A 507 -3.57 -21.88 -26.19
C PRO A 507 -3.56 -21.24 -24.80
N THR A 508 -4.61 -20.50 -24.44
CA THR A 508 -4.75 -19.80 -23.16
C THR A 508 -5.62 -20.52 -22.12
N ASP A 509 -6.44 -21.47 -22.57
CA ASP A 509 -7.33 -22.29 -21.75
C ASP A 509 -6.88 -23.75 -21.64
N GLU A 510 -7.36 -24.42 -20.60
CA GLU A 510 -7.09 -25.83 -20.28
C GLU A 510 -7.51 -26.81 -21.39
N ASP A 511 -8.55 -26.48 -22.17
CA ASP A 511 -9.11 -27.36 -23.18
C ASP A 511 -8.26 -27.42 -24.44
N ALA A 512 -7.96 -26.25 -24.97
CA ALA A 512 -7.08 -26.10 -26.10
C ALA A 512 -5.64 -26.50 -25.74
N PHE A 513 -5.18 -26.28 -24.51
CA PHE A 513 -3.86 -26.76 -24.05
C PHE A 513 -3.72 -28.28 -24.12
N CYS A 514 -4.65 -29.03 -23.52
CA CYS A 514 -4.58 -30.49 -23.60
C CYS A 514 -4.73 -31.00 -25.04
N SER A 515 -5.55 -30.34 -25.86
CA SER A 515 -5.74 -30.70 -27.27
C SER A 515 -4.47 -30.47 -28.10
N CYS A 516 -3.82 -29.33 -27.88
CA CYS A 516 -2.55 -28.98 -28.52
C CYS A 516 -1.45 -29.99 -28.21
N LEU A 517 -1.32 -30.42 -26.95
CA LEU A 517 -0.31 -31.41 -26.55
C LEU A 517 -0.52 -32.78 -27.18
N ARG A 518 -1.77 -33.15 -27.53
CA ARG A 518 -2.10 -34.43 -28.18
C ARG A 518 -1.76 -34.45 -29.66
N ASP A 519 -1.82 -33.29 -30.31
CA ASP A 519 -1.49 -33.15 -31.72
C ASP A 519 -0.01 -32.76 -31.88
N SER A 520 0.85 -33.74 -32.15
CA SER A 520 2.29 -33.51 -32.37
C SER A 520 2.60 -32.65 -33.59
N THR A 521 1.63 -32.42 -34.48
CA THR A 521 1.78 -31.58 -35.68
C THR A 521 1.29 -30.15 -35.46
N ALA A 522 0.60 -29.89 -34.35
CA ALA A 522 0.11 -28.55 -34.04
C ALA A 522 1.29 -27.60 -33.77
N ALA A 523 1.27 -26.43 -34.40
CA ALA A 523 2.30 -25.40 -34.24
C ALA A 523 2.47 -24.90 -32.78
N CYS A 524 1.47 -25.15 -31.93
CA CYS A 524 1.51 -24.82 -30.51
C CYS A 524 2.21 -25.89 -29.65
N ASN A 525 2.46 -27.10 -30.19
CA ASN A 525 2.95 -28.24 -29.41
C ASN A 525 4.45 -28.10 -29.13
N LEU A 526 4.74 -27.49 -27.98
CA LEU A 526 6.03 -27.64 -27.31
C LEU A 526 6.02 -29.02 -26.67
N ASN A 527 6.57 -30.03 -27.34
CA ASN A 527 6.51 -31.41 -26.86
C ASN A 527 6.96 -31.53 -25.38
N ALA A 528 6.54 -32.56 -24.65
CA ALA A 528 6.79 -32.67 -23.20
C ALA A 528 8.29 -32.53 -22.83
N ALA A 529 9.18 -33.05 -23.68
CA ALA A 529 10.61 -32.95 -23.49
C ALA A 529 11.11 -31.49 -23.61
N GLN A 530 10.59 -30.72 -24.57
CA GLN A 530 10.88 -29.30 -24.73
C GLN A 530 10.30 -28.48 -23.58
N LEU A 531 9.04 -28.75 -23.22
CA LEU A 531 8.33 -28.01 -22.18
C LEU A 531 9.08 -28.09 -20.85
N PHE A 532 9.50 -29.30 -20.44
CA PHE A 532 10.20 -29.56 -19.18
C PHE A 532 11.72 -29.72 -19.31
N ALA A 533 12.32 -29.37 -20.45
CA ALA A 533 13.77 -29.35 -20.58
C ALA A 533 14.36 -28.38 -19.55
N LYS A 534 15.16 -28.90 -18.61
CA LYS A 534 15.89 -28.06 -17.65
C LYS A 534 16.74 -27.04 -18.43
N SER A 535 16.60 -25.78 -18.06
CA SER A 535 17.39 -24.65 -18.60
C SER A 535 18.87 -24.79 -18.27
#